data_AF-A0A0C9ZIL1-F1
#
_entry.id   AF-A0A0C9ZIL1-F1
#
_cell.length_a   1.000
_cell.length_b   1.000
_cell.length_c   1.000
_cell.angle_alpha   90.00
_cell.angle_beta   90.00
_cell.angle_gamma   90.00
#
_symmetry.space_group_name_H-M   'P 1'
#
loop_
_entity.id
_entity.type
_entity.pdbx_description
1 polymer ?
#
loop_
_entity_poly.entity_id
_entity_poly.type
_entity_poly.pdbx_seq_one_letter_code
_entity_poly.pdbx_strand_id
1 'polypeptide(L)'
;MSAYPNAILYNQDFNDEDQATLLQYLASPPDRRPHLCGWFDGQVVCNQPLLPDEFASHLRRHGVTGDDKTKIRCCWVRCGTVMNKESVNRHVLETHLELKYMCPVCGYQFSRKDTMVNHQRNTHPT
;
A
#
# COMPACT_ATOMS: atom_id res chain seq x y z
N MET A 1 32.49 18.74 -28.44
CA MET A 1 32.05 19.42 -27.20
C MET A 1 30.60 19.83 -27.37
N SER A 2 29.68 19.17 -26.66
CA SER A 2 28.27 19.57 -26.38
C SER A 2 27.66 18.38 -25.61
N ALA A 3 27.83 18.35 -24.30
CA ALA A 3 26.82 18.72 -23.30
C ALA A 3 25.67 17.70 -23.25
N TYR A 4 25.80 16.70 -22.37
CA TYR A 4 24.70 15.84 -21.94
C TYR A 4 23.88 16.59 -20.88
N PRO A 5 22.59 16.90 -21.08
CA PRO A 5 21.73 17.33 -19.98
C PRO A 5 20.94 16.11 -19.52
N ASN A 6 21.60 15.19 -18.81
CA ASN A 6 20.91 14.24 -17.96
C ASN A 6 21.38 14.51 -16.53
N ALA A 7 20.94 15.65 -16.00
CA ALA A 7 20.88 15.83 -14.57
C ALA A 7 19.87 14.81 -14.06
N ILE A 8 20.36 13.65 -13.62
CA ILE A 8 19.57 12.78 -12.77
C ILE A 8 19.25 13.66 -11.55
N LEU A 9 17.99 14.07 -11.44
CA LEU A 9 17.47 14.84 -10.32
C LEU A 9 17.49 13.94 -9.09
N TYR A 10 18.68 13.74 -8.51
CA TYR A 10 18.80 13.21 -7.16
C TYR A 10 18.16 14.20 -6.21
N ASN A 11 17.50 13.70 -5.17
CA ASN A 11 16.94 14.55 -4.13
C ASN A 11 18.09 15.29 -3.44
N GLN A 12 18.26 16.58 -3.76
CA GLN A 12 19.33 17.43 -3.19
C GLN A 12 18.98 17.94 -1.78
N ASP A 13 17.74 17.73 -1.34
CA ASP A 13 17.20 18.19 -0.06
C ASP A 13 17.15 17.07 1.01
N PHE A 14 17.79 15.93 0.73
CA PHE A 14 17.85 14.80 1.67
C PHE A 14 18.60 15.21 2.94
N ASN A 15 17.89 15.17 4.07
CA ASN A 15 18.39 15.61 5.36
C ASN A 15 18.34 14.50 6.44
N ASP A 16 18.76 14.84 7.65
CA ASP A 16 18.81 13.88 8.77
C ASP A 16 17.43 13.33 9.16
N GLU A 17 16.35 14.10 8.98
CA GLU A 17 14.97 13.62 9.23
C GLU A 17 14.53 12.60 8.17
N ASP A 18 14.89 12.82 6.90
CA ASP A 18 14.64 11.86 5.83
C ASP A 18 15.39 10.55 6.08
N GLN A 19 16.65 10.66 6.53
CA GLN A 19 17.46 9.51 6.92
C GLN A 19 16.83 8.75 8.09
N ALA A 20 16.40 9.45 9.14
CA ALA A 20 15.72 8.84 10.28
C ALA A 20 14.43 8.12 9.87
N THR A 21 13.67 8.73 8.96
CA THR A 21 12.41 8.18 8.43
C THR A 21 12.64 6.90 7.63
N LEU A 22 13.65 6.88 6.76
CA LEU A 22 14.04 5.67 6.02
C LEU A 22 14.50 4.54 6.94
N LEU A 23 15.31 4.86 7.95
CA LEU A 23 15.74 3.87 8.96
C LEU A 23 14.55 3.30 9.73
N GLN A 24 13.58 4.15 10.10
CA GLN A 24 12.35 3.70 10.76
C GLN A 24 11.53 2.75 9.88
N TYR A 25 11.40 3.02 8.57
CA TYR A 25 10.70 2.11 7.66
C TYR A 25 11.42 0.78 7.51
N LEU A 26 12.75 0.79 7.37
CA LEU A 26 13.55 -0.45 7.28
C LEU A 26 13.48 -1.30 8.55
N ALA A 27 13.37 -0.66 9.72
CA ALA A 27 13.22 -1.34 11.00
C ALA A 27 11.78 -1.84 11.28
N SER A 28 10.78 -1.31 10.56
CA SER A 28 9.37 -1.64 10.81
C SER A 28 8.96 -2.96 10.15
N PRO A 29 7.95 -3.67 10.69
CA PRO A 29 7.31 -4.81 10.03
C PRO A 29 6.81 -4.48 8.61
N PRO A 30 6.71 -5.46 7.69
CA PRO A 30 6.30 -5.23 6.30
C PRO A 30 4.94 -4.52 6.13
N ASP A 31 4.02 -4.71 7.08
CA ASP A 31 2.71 -4.05 7.14
C ASP A 31 2.75 -2.59 7.62
N ARG A 32 3.95 -2.08 7.93
CA ARG A 32 4.21 -0.68 8.33
C ARG A 32 5.23 0.01 7.43
N ARG A 33 5.50 -0.57 6.26
CA ARG A 33 6.39 0.02 5.25
C ARG A 33 5.57 0.65 4.13
N PRO A 34 6.09 1.69 3.46
CA PRO A 34 5.47 2.23 2.25
C PRO A 34 5.49 1.20 1.11
N HIS A 35 4.41 1.19 0.32
CA HIS A 35 4.24 0.37 -0.88
C HIS A 35 3.91 1.26 -2.08
N LEU A 36 4.40 0.88 -3.26
CA LEU A 36 4.13 1.63 -4.48
C LEU A 36 2.76 1.27 -5.06
N CYS A 37 1.97 2.27 -5.40
CA CYS A 37 0.72 2.06 -6.12
C CYS A 37 0.98 1.60 -7.57
N GLY A 38 0.62 0.35 -7.89
CA GLY A 38 0.72 -0.22 -9.23
C GLY A 38 -0.50 0.01 -10.12
N TRP A 39 -1.34 0.99 -9.81
CA TRP A 39 -2.50 1.31 -10.62
C TRP A 39 -2.08 1.94 -11.96
N PHE A 40 -2.70 1.49 -13.05
CA PHE A 40 -2.43 1.97 -14.41
C PHE A 40 -3.68 2.67 -14.97
N ASP A 41 -3.53 3.94 -15.34
CA ASP A 41 -4.62 4.78 -15.86
C ASP A 41 -4.77 4.73 -17.40
N GLY A 42 -3.96 3.91 -18.08
CA GLY A 42 -3.93 3.81 -19.54
C GLY A 42 -2.68 4.44 -20.16
N GLN A 43 -1.96 5.31 -19.44
CA GLN A 43 -0.72 5.91 -19.93
C GLN A 43 0.44 5.69 -18.97
N VAL A 44 0.23 5.88 -17.66
CA VAL A 44 1.28 5.85 -16.66
C VAL A 44 0.88 4.97 -15.47
N VAL A 45 1.88 4.31 -14.89
CA VAL A 45 1.71 3.62 -13.60
C VAL A 45 1.87 4.64 -12.48
N CYS A 46 0.95 4.66 -11.52
CA CYS A 46 0.89 5.67 -10.48
C CYS A 46 2.20 5.82 -9.67
N ASN A 47 2.80 4.70 -9.24
CA ASN A 47 4.07 4.62 -8.51
C ASN A 47 4.18 5.53 -7.26
N GLN A 48 3.06 6.01 -6.72
CA GLN A 48 3.06 6.79 -5.48
C GLN A 48 3.37 5.86 -4.29
N PRO A 49 4.39 6.19 -3.45
CA PRO A 49 4.66 5.48 -2.22
C PRO A 49 3.61 5.83 -1.17
N LEU A 50 2.98 4.81 -0.59
CA LEU A 50 1.86 4.96 0.35
C LEU A 50 1.97 3.93 1.46
N LEU A 51 1.60 4.30 2.67
CA LEU A 51 1.37 3.34 3.74
C LEU A 51 0.07 2.54 3.48
N PRO A 52 -0.06 1.30 4.01
CA PRO A 52 -1.22 0.45 3.76
C PRO A 52 -2.59 1.08 4.11
N ASP A 53 -2.64 1.96 5.11
CA ASP A 53 -3.85 2.67 5.53
C ASP A 53 -4.22 3.84 4.62
N GLU A 54 -3.29 4.36 3.84
CA GLU A 54 -3.52 5.46 2.89
C GLU A 54 -4.14 5.00 1.56
N PHE A 55 -4.07 3.71 1.24
CA PHE A 55 -4.60 3.18 -0.02
C PHE A 55 -6.11 3.45 -0.17
N ALA A 56 -6.89 3.37 0.90
CA ALA A 56 -8.34 3.55 0.82
C ALA A 56 -8.75 4.95 0.34
N SER A 57 -8.03 5.99 0.75
CA SER A 57 -8.26 7.36 0.29
C SER A 57 -7.58 7.60 -1.06
N HIS A 58 -6.37 7.08 -1.26
CA HIS A 58 -5.61 7.22 -2.49
C HIS A 58 -6.34 6.65 -3.71
N LEU A 59 -6.95 5.46 -3.59
CA LEU A 59 -7.65 4.79 -4.69
C LEU A 59 -8.81 5.62 -5.26
N ARG A 60 -9.34 6.61 -4.52
CA ARG A 60 -10.34 7.55 -5.05
C ARG A 60 -9.81 8.37 -6.22
N ARG A 61 -8.50 8.67 -6.24
CA ARG A 61 -7.82 9.36 -7.37
C ARG A 61 -7.85 8.52 -8.64
N HIS A 62 -8.01 7.21 -8.51
CA HIS A 62 -8.09 6.24 -9.61
C HIS A 62 -9.53 5.92 -10.02
N GLY A 63 -10.50 6.74 -9.61
CA GLY A 63 -11.91 6.53 -9.93
C GLY A 63 -12.60 5.45 -9.10
N VAL A 64 -11.97 4.97 -8.02
CA VAL A 64 -12.61 4.06 -7.05
C VAL A 64 -13.56 4.85 -6.15
N THR A 65 -14.69 5.26 -6.74
CA THR A 65 -15.74 6.07 -6.11
C THR A 65 -17.12 5.47 -6.40
N GLY A 66 -18.14 5.90 -5.66
CA GLY A 66 -19.51 5.38 -5.79
C GLY A 66 -20.01 4.69 -4.52
N ASP A 67 -21.15 4.02 -4.64
CA ASP A 67 -21.72 3.21 -3.57
C ASP A 67 -20.94 1.91 -3.36
N ASP A 68 -21.21 1.20 -2.28
CA ASP A 68 -20.48 -0.02 -1.94
C ASP A 68 -20.70 -1.16 -2.94
N LYS A 69 -21.83 -1.16 -3.68
CA LYS A 69 -22.18 -2.18 -4.68
C LYS A 69 -21.64 -1.85 -6.08
N THR A 70 -21.11 -0.64 -6.27
CA THR A 70 -20.58 -0.15 -7.52
C THR A 70 -19.48 -1.09 -8.00
N LYS A 71 -19.59 -1.55 -9.24
CA LYS A 71 -18.62 -2.47 -9.83
C LYS A 71 -17.40 -1.71 -10.30
N ILE A 72 -16.27 -2.00 -9.69
CA ILE A 72 -14.97 -1.42 -10.00
C ILE A 72 -14.09 -2.49 -10.63
N ARG A 73 -13.46 -2.15 -11.75
CA ARG A 73 -12.38 -2.94 -12.34
C ARG A 73 -11.06 -2.52 -11.71
N CYS A 74 -10.31 -3.46 -11.16
CA CYS A 74 -8.96 -3.23 -10.70
C CYS A 74 -8.04 -3.03 -11.92
N CYS A 75 -7.51 -1.82 -12.07
CA CYS A 75 -6.54 -1.50 -13.13
C CYS A 75 -5.09 -1.58 -12.63
N TRP A 76 -4.83 -2.35 -11.58
CA TRP A 76 -3.47 -2.70 -11.23
C TRP A 76 -2.79 -3.44 -12.38
N VAL A 77 -1.49 -3.18 -12.59
CA VAL A 77 -0.71 -3.82 -13.65
C VAL A 77 -0.89 -5.34 -13.59
N ARG A 78 -1.41 -5.93 -14.68
CA ARG A 78 -1.73 -7.36 -14.85
C ARG A 78 -2.82 -7.93 -13.92
N CYS A 79 -3.78 -7.13 -13.46
CA CYS A 79 -4.91 -7.62 -12.65
C CYS A 79 -6.22 -7.75 -13.45
N GLY A 80 -6.98 -6.65 -13.63
CA GLY A 80 -8.23 -6.64 -14.39
C GLY A 80 -9.46 -7.23 -13.67
N THR A 81 -9.34 -7.68 -12.42
CA THR A 81 -10.45 -8.27 -11.64
C THR A 81 -11.57 -7.25 -11.39
N VAL A 82 -12.82 -7.66 -11.51
CA VAL A 82 -14.00 -6.83 -11.22
C VAL A 82 -14.59 -7.21 -9.88
N MET A 83 -14.85 -6.23 -9.02
CA MET A 83 -15.40 -6.43 -7.67
C MET A 83 -16.28 -5.26 -7.24
N ASN A 84 -16.95 -5.41 -6.10
CA ASN A 84 -17.64 -4.30 -5.44
C ASN A 84 -16.63 -3.27 -4.93
N LYS A 85 -16.97 -1.98 -4.96
CA LYS A 85 -16.14 -0.88 -4.45
C LYS A 85 -15.67 -1.14 -3.01
N GLU A 86 -16.54 -1.66 -2.14
CA GLU A 86 -16.20 -2.00 -0.75
C GLU A 86 -15.03 -3.00 -0.63
N SER A 87 -14.86 -3.86 -1.65
CA SER A 87 -13.85 -4.91 -1.67
C SER A 87 -12.53 -4.48 -2.32
N VAL A 88 -12.49 -3.35 -3.03
CA VAL A 88 -11.31 -2.94 -3.81
C VAL A 88 -10.10 -2.71 -2.92
N ASN A 89 -10.27 -1.98 -1.80
CA ASN A 89 -9.16 -1.71 -0.89
C ASN A 89 -8.57 -3.02 -0.35
N ARG A 90 -9.43 -3.91 0.15
CA ARG A 90 -9.00 -5.22 0.65
C ARG A 90 -8.28 -6.04 -0.41
N HIS A 91 -8.84 -6.10 -1.62
CA HIS A 91 -8.22 -6.81 -2.74
C HIS A 91 -6.80 -6.30 -3.03
N VAL A 92 -6.61 -4.97 -3.07
CA VAL A 92 -5.28 -4.37 -3.30
C VAL A 92 -4.29 -4.80 -2.21
N LEU A 93 -4.67 -4.67 -0.94
CA LEU A 93 -3.80 -5.02 0.19
C LEU A 93 -3.43 -6.51 0.20
N GLU A 94 -4.37 -7.40 -0.13
CA GLU A 94 -4.18 -8.85 -0.08
C GLU A 94 -3.48 -9.41 -1.33
N THR A 95 -3.81 -8.91 -2.52
CA THR A 95 -3.40 -9.50 -3.81
C THR A 95 -2.17 -8.82 -4.40
N HIS A 96 -2.01 -7.51 -4.20
CA HIS A 96 -0.93 -6.75 -4.83
C HIS A 96 0.18 -6.38 -3.88
N LEU A 97 -0.16 -6.11 -2.62
CA LEU A 97 0.82 -5.83 -1.58
C LEU A 97 1.17 -7.07 -0.74
N GLU A 98 0.41 -8.16 -0.92
CA GLU A 98 0.58 -9.44 -0.22
C GLU A 98 0.70 -9.29 1.30
N LEU A 99 0.05 -8.26 1.86
CA LEU A 99 0.25 -7.86 3.24
C LEU A 99 -0.17 -8.96 4.21
N LYS A 100 0.74 -9.24 5.15
CA LYS A 100 0.49 -10.12 6.29
C LYS A 100 0.52 -9.29 7.56
N TYR A 101 -0.46 -9.51 8.42
CA TYR A 101 -0.59 -8.84 9.71
C TYR A 101 -0.12 -9.78 10.80
N MET A 102 0.91 -9.35 11.54
CA MET A 102 1.52 -10.15 12.60
C MET A 102 0.87 -9.81 13.94
N CYS A 103 0.50 -10.84 14.72
CA CYS A 103 0.14 -10.65 16.12
C CYS A 103 1.36 -10.19 16.91
N PRO A 104 1.31 -9.06 17.63
CA PRO A 104 2.46 -8.56 18.39
C PRO A 104 2.80 -9.41 19.62
N VAL A 105 1.89 -10.30 20.06
CA VAL A 105 2.07 -11.13 21.25
C VAL A 105 2.70 -12.47 20.90
N CYS A 106 2.18 -13.16 19.88
CA CYS A 106 2.62 -14.52 19.52
C CYS A 106 3.35 -14.63 18.17
N GLY A 107 3.41 -13.54 17.38
CA GLY A 107 4.06 -13.54 16.07
C GLY A 107 3.28 -14.24 14.96
N TYR A 108 2.08 -14.78 15.23
CA TYR A 108 1.29 -15.46 14.22
C TYR A 108 0.82 -14.50 13.12
N GLN A 109 0.88 -14.94 11.87
CA GLN A 109 0.57 -14.13 10.70
C GLN A 109 -0.85 -14.38 10.18
N PHE A 110 -1.53 -13.29 9.84
CA PHE A 110 -2.87 -13.30 9.27
C PHE A 110 -2.87 -12.59 7.91
N SER A 111 -3.74 -13.01 7.01
CA SER A 111 -3.95 -12.32 5.74
C SER A 111 -4.74 -11.01 5.88
N ARG A 112 -5.42 -10.80 7.01
CA ARG A 112 -6.27 -9.63 7.26
C ARG A 112 -6.03 -9.00 8.62
N LYS A 113 -6.21 -7.69 8.68
CA LYS A 113 -6.02 -6.89 9.91
C LYS A 113 -7.07 -7.21 10.97
N ASP A 114 -8.33 -7.33 10.57
CA ASP A 114 -9.45 -7.59 11.48
C ASP A 114 -9.38 -8.99 12.10
N THR A 115 -8.96 -9.99 11.34
CA THR A 115 -8.75 -11.35 11.87
C THR A 115 -7.60 -11.40 12.87
N MET A 116 -6.49 -10.71 12.62
CA MET A 116 -5.40 -10.56 13.58
C MET A 116 -5.86 -9.87 14.88
N VAL A 117 -6.61 -8.77 14.77
CA VAL A 117 -7.12 -8.03 15.94
C VAL A 117 -8.09 -8.89 16.75
N ASN A 118 -8.99 -9.63 16.09
CA ASN A 118 -9.91 -10.53 16.77
C ASN A 118 -9.16 -11.69 17.44
N HIS A 119 -8.13 -12.24 16.80
CA HIS A 119 -7.25 -13.23 17.42
C HIS A 119 -6.58 -12.67 18.67
N GLN A 120 -5.98 -11.47 18.59
CA GLN A 120 -5.34 -10.83 19.74
C GLN A 120 -6.33 -10.67 20.89
N ARG A 121 -7.54 -10.18 20.62
CA ARG A 121 -8.57 -9.97 21.65
C ARG A 121 -9.02 -11.27 22.33
N ASN A 122 -9.17 -12.35 21.57
CA ASN A 122 -9.75 -13.60 22.08
C ASN A 122 -8.70 -14.57 22.66
N THR A 123 -7.48 -14.56 22.11
CA THR A 123 -6.40 -15.48 22.50
C THR A 123 -5.40 -14.83 23.46
N HIS A 124 -5.27 -13.51 23.41
CA HIS A 124 -4.42 -12.72 24.31
C HIS A 124 -5.23 -11.62 25.03
N PRO A 125 -6.31 -11.99 25.75
CA PRO A 125 -6.99 -11.06 26.62
C PRO A 125 -5.99 -10.58 27.69
N THR A 126 -5.89 -9.25 27.84
CA THR A 126 -5.12 -8.59 28.89
C THR A 126 -5.67 -8.88 30.26
#